data_AF-C9S6R7-F1
#
_entry.id   AF-C9S6R7-F1
#
_cell.length_a   1.000
_cell.length_b   1.000
_cell.length_c   1.000
_cell.angle_alpha   90.00
_cell.angle_beta   90.00
_cell.angle_gamma   90.00
#
_symmetry.space_group_name_H-M   'P 1'
#
loop_
_entity.id
_entity.type
_entity.pdbx_description
1 polymer ?
#
loop_
_entity_poly.entity_id
_entity_poly.type
_entity_poly.pdbx_seq_one_letter_code
_entity_poly.pdbx_strand_id
1 'polypeptide(L)'
;MVNRVLREDPGKSGMHNREAITPQLLWNSLKDFDLWPIYLIGLTFEIPMGPPKLYLTLTLRSLGFDTFQSNLLSIPYTLGHMIMMLGLTYIGEIFKELSYVSMIGQVWALPLLIFLNIVNTDEINRWLFYFVIILLLMYPNREHKASCCRYVHC
;
A
#
# COMPACT_ATOMS: atom_id res chain seq x y z
N MET A 1 18.66 -8.53 -28.45
CA MET A 1 17.50 -7.96 -27.72
C MET A 1 16.93 -6.69 -28.37
N VAL A 2 17.70 -5.90 -29.13
CA VAL A 2 17.23 -4.65 -29.78
C VAL A 2 16.30 -4.89 -30.98
N ASN A 3 16.61 -5.84 -31.87
CA ASN A 3 15.79 -6.12 -33.06
C ASN A 3 14.35 -6.57 -32.77
N ARG A 4 14.10 -7.20 -31.60
CA ARG A 4 12.71 -7.56 -31.24
C ARG A 4 11.91 -6.31 -30.84
N VAL A 5 12.53 -5.39 -30.09
CA VAL A 5 11.86 -4.18 -29.57
C VAL A 5 11.50 -3.24 -30.72
N LEU A 6 12.40 -3.06 -31.68
CA LEU A 6 12.15 -2.25 -32.88
C LEU A 6 11.11 -2.85 -33.83
N ARG A 7 10.89 -4.17 -33.79
CA ARG A 7 9.87 -4.85 -34.58
C ARG A 7 8.48 -4.71 -33.98
N GLU A 8 8.36 -4.71 -32.66
CA GLU A 8 7.07 -4.57 -31.96
C GLU A 8 6.61 -3.10 -31.82
N ASP A 9 7.56 -2.16 -31.75
CA ASP A 9 7.25 -0.72 -31.77
C ASP A 9 8.37 0.05 -32.51
N PRO A 10 8.26 0.23 -33.83
CA PRO A 10 9.28 0.90 -34.64
C PRO A 10 9.49 2.37 -34.27
N GLY A 11 8.57 2.99 -33.51
CA GLY A 11 8.73 4.35 -32.99
C GLY A 11 9.84 4.49 -31.93
N LYS A 12 10.28 3.38 -31.31
CA LYS A 12 11.29 3.38 -30.25
C LYS A 12 12.71 3.71 -30.73
N SER A 13 13.04 3.59 -32.03
CA SER A 13 14.36 3.98 -32.54
C SER A 13 14.51 5.47 -32.83
N GLY A 14 13.40 6.21 -32.90
CA GLY A 14 13.40 7.63 -33.24
C GLY A 14 13.59 8.57 -32.05
N MET A 15 13.51 8.05 -30.82
CA MET A 15 13.45 8.87 -29.61
C MET A 15 14.85 9.35 -29.22
N HIS A 16 15.09 10.66 -29.33
CA HIS A 16 16.32 11.25 -28.81
C HIS A 16 16.22 11.28 -27.28
N ASN A 17 17.23 10.73 -26.58
CA ASN A 17 17.30 10.64 -25.11
C ASN A 17 17.30 12.02 -24.37
N ARG A 18 17.07 13.13 -25.10
CA ARG A 18 16.99 14.51 -24.63
C ARG A 18 15.84 15.29 -25.29
N GLU A 19 14.73 14.64 -25.58
CA GLU A 19 13.50 15.36 -25.92
C GLU A 19 12.78 15.77 -24.63
N ALA A 20 12.44 17.05 -24.53
CA ALA A 20 11.66 17.54 -23.40
C ALA A 20 10.26 16.92 -23.47
N ILE A 21 9.80 16.37 -22.34
CA ILE A 21 8.42 15.93 -22.18
C ILE A 21 7.55 17.17 -22.32
N THR A 22 6.88 17.31 -23.47
CA THR A 22 5.95 18.41 -23.66
C THR A 22 4.67 18.14 -22.85
N PRO A 23 4.02 19.16 -22.30
CA PRO A 23 2.76 18.98 -21.56
C PRO A 23 1.66 18.33 -22.40
N GLN A 24 1.75 18.44 -23.73
CA GLN A 24 0.87 17.76 -24.66
C GLN A 24 1.08 16.23 -24.68
N LEU A 25 2.33 15.77 -24.66
CA LEU A 25 2.64 14.34 -24.51
C LEU A 25 2.17 13.80 -23.15
N LEU A 26 2.35 14.59 -22.08
CA LEU A 26 1.87 14.19 -20.74
C LEU A 26 0.34 14.02 -20.71
N TRP A 27 -0.38 14.95 -21.33
CA TRP A 27 -1.84 14.90 -21.43
C TRP A 27 -2.34 13.73 -22.26
N ASN A 28 -1.62 13.39 -23.34
CA ASN A 28 -1.92 12.21 -24.14
C ASN A 28 -1.74 10.92 -23.33
N SER A 29 -0.69 10.82 -22.51
CA SER A 29 -0.49 9.67 -21.63
C SER A 29 -1.55 9.56 -20.53
N LEU A 30 -2.00 10.68 -19.96
CA LEU A 30 -3.06 10.69 -18.93
C LEU A 30 -4.44 10.28 -19.48
N LYS A 31 -4.71 10.60 -20.75
CA LYS A 31 -5.97 10.24 -21.44
C LYS A 31 -6.01 8.81 -21.98
N ASP A 32 -4.92 8.06 -21.86
CA ASP A 32 -4.85 6.69 -22.35
C ASP A 32 -5.70 5.76 -21.48
N PHE A 33 -6.84 5.31 -22.00
CA PHE A 33 -7.83 4.51 -21.25
C PHE A 33 -7.26 3.20 -20.70
N ASP A 34 -6.27 2.61 -21.37
CA ASP A 34 -5.64 1.35 -20.94
C ASP A 34 -4.83 1.54 -19.64
N LEU A 35 -4.38 2.76 -19.36
CA LEU A 35 -3.61 3.11 -18.15
C LEU A 35 -4.50 3.55 -16.97
N TRP A 36 -5.80 3.79 -17.19
CA TRP A 36 -6.69 4.26 -16.13
C TRP A 36 -6.83 3.28 -14.95
N PRO A 37 -6.92 1.94 -15.16
CA PRO A 37 -7.00 1.00 -14.05
C PRO A 37 -5.79 1.08 -13.11
N ILE A 38 -4.58 1.23 -13.67
CA ILE A 38 -3.37 1.32 -12.85
C ILE A 38 -3.28 2.67 -12.13
N TYR A 39 -3.77 3.76 -12.74
CA TYR A 39 -3.88 5.07 -12.07
C TYR A 39 -4.89 5.04 -10.92
N LEU A 40 -6.05 4.43 -11.11
CA LEU A 40 -7.06 4.29 -10.06
C LEU A 40 -6.54 3.47 -8.89
N ILE A 41 -5.85 2.35 -9.16
CA ILE A 41 -5.23 1.55 -8.10
C ILE A 41 -4.18 2.39 -7.37
N GLY A 42 -3.26 3.05 -8.08
CA GLY A 42 -2.23 3.88 -7.45
C GLY A 42 -2.78 5.04 -6.61
N LEU A 43 -3.87 5.67 -7.04
CA LEU A 43 -4.54 6.74 -6.29
C LEU A 43 -5.29 6.22 -5.06
N THR A 44 -5.91 5.04 -5.16
CA THR A 44 -6.74 4.48 -4.07
C THR A 44 -5.95 3.62 -3.08
N PHE A 45 -4.75 3.21 -3.45
CA PHE A 45 -3.88 2.39 -2.62
C PHE A 45 -3.53 3.12 -1.32
N GLU A 46 -3.59 2.40 -0.19
CA GLU A 46 -3.35 2.90 1.18
C GLU A 46 -4.28 4.01 1.72
N ILE A 47 -5.22 4.57 0.94
CA ILE A 47 -6.16 5.60 1.43
C ILE A 47 -6.79 5.25 2.81
N PRO A 48 -7.37 4.05 3.01
CA PRO A 48 -8.08 3.77 4.27
C PRO A 48 -7.15 3.57 5.47
N MET A 49 -5.87 3.26 5.23
CA MET A 49 -4.89 2.96 6.27
C MET A 49 -4.10 4.20 6.73
N GLY A 50 -4.04 5.23 5.90
CA GLY A 50 -3.30 6.46 6.17
C GLY A 50 -3.79 7.20 7.44
N PRO A 51 -5.08 7.55 7.54
CA PRO A 51 -5.59 8.33 8.68
C PRO A 51 -5.43 7.62 10.03
N PRO A 52 -5.79 6.32 10.19
CA PRO A 52 -5.59 5.62 11.46
C PRO A 52 -4.12 5.57 11.89
N LYS A 53 -3.17 5.50 10.94
CA LYS A 53 -1.72 5.49 11.22
C LYS A 53 -1.25 6.83 11.76
N LEU A 54 -1.71 7.94 11.19
CA LEU A 54 -1.32 9.29 11.58
C LEU A 54 -1.94 9.72 12.91
N TYR A 55 -3.18 9.33 13.18
CA TYR A 55 -3.95 9.80 14.33
C TYR A 55 -4.05 8.79 15.48
N LEU A 56 -3.38 7.64 15.40
CA LEU A 56 -3.49 6.56 16.41
C LEU A 56 -3.37 7.06 17.85
N THR A 57 -2.32 7.82 18.17
CA THR A 57 -2.09 8.30 19.53
C THR A 57 -3.15 9.30 19.98
N LEU A 58 -3.66 10.13 19.07
CA LEU A 58 -4.75 11.06 19.35
C LEU A 58 -6.06 10.30 19.65
N THR A 59 -6.39 9.29 18.84
CA THR A 59 -7.58 8.46 19.02
C THR A 59 -7.50 7.64 20.31
N LEU A 60 -6.33 7.14 20.69
CA LEU A 60 -6.15 6.45 21.97
C LEU A 60 -6.32 7.41 23.16
N ARG A 61 -5.82 8.64 23.03
CA ARG A 61 -6.01 9.66 24.07
C ARG A 61 -7.47 10.08 24.19
N SER A 62 -8.23 10.18 23.10
CA SER A 62 -9.67 10.48 23.16
C SER A 62 -10.47 9.35 23.81
N LEU A 63 -9.98 8.11 23.77
CA LEU A 63 -10.55 6.97 24.50
C LEU A 63 -10.19 6.97 26.00
N GLY A 64 -9.37 7.93 26.47
CA GLY A 64 -9.00 8.07 27.88
C GLY A 64 -7.74 7.30 28.28
N PHE A 65 -6.88 6.89 27.34
CA PHE A 65 -5.53 6.45 27.65
C PHE A 65 -4.60 7.64 27.93
N ASP A 66 -3.68 7.48 28.87
CA ASP A 66 -2.67 8.50 29.13
C ASP A 66 -1.67 8.61 27.95
N THR A 67 -1.00 9.75 27.85
CA THR A 67 0.06 10.01 26.85
C THR A 67 1.12 8.91 26.85
N PHE A 68 1.61 8.52 28.02
CA PHE A 68 2.63 7.47 28.14
C PHE A 68 2.10 6.13 27.62
N GLN A 69 0.88 5.76 28.01
CA GLN A 69 0.24 4.52 27.57
C GLN A 69 0.00 4.54 26.05
N SER A 70 -0.54 5.62 25.49
CA SER A 70 -0.82 5.72 24.05
C SER A 70 0.43 5.56 23.17
N ASN A 71 1.58 6.08 23.63
CA ASN A 71 2.86 5.90 22.94
C ASN A 71 3.34 4.44 23.02
N LEU A 72 3.22 3.80 24.19
CA LEU A 72 3.58 2.39 24.36
C LEU A 72 2.69 1.47 23.50
N LEU A 73 1.39 1.77 23.48
CA LEU A 73 0.38 1.04 22.71
C LEU A 73 0.55 1.18 21.19
N SER A 74 1.40 2.11 20.72
CA SER A 74 1.76 2.24 19.31
C SER A 74 2.87 1.29 18.85
N ILE A 75 3.66 0.73 19.76
CA ILE A 75 4.77 -0.17 19.41
C ILE A 75 4.29 -1.50 18.78
N PRO A 76 3.25 -2.18 19.31
CA PRO A 76 2.83 -3.48 18.81
C PRO A 76 2.41 -3.48 17.34
N TYR A 77 1.75 -2.43 16.84
CA TYR A 77 1.34 -2.39 15.43
C TYR A 77 2.58 -2.37 14.52
N THR A 78 3.63 -1.63 14.90
CA THR A 78 4.87 -1.55 14.12
C THR A 78 5.56 -2.91 14.02
N LEU A 79 5.65 -3.64 15.14
CA LEU A 79 6.22 -5.00 15.16
C LEU A 79 5.40 -5.98 14.32
N GLY A 80 4.07 -5.97 14.48
CA GLY A 80 3.19 -6.84 13.72
C GLY A 80 3.26 -6.55 12.22
N HIS A 81 3.28 -5.27 11.83
CA HIS A 81 3.42 -4.85 10.44
C HIS A 81 4.75 -5.35 9.83
N MET A 82 5.87 -5.25 10.56
CA MET A 82 7.16 -5.77 10.09
C MET A 82 7.14 -7.28 9.87
N ILE A 83 6.56 -8.04 10.81
CA ILE A 83 6.44 -9.50 10.69
C ILE A 83 5.55 -9.88 9.50
N MET A 84 4.41 -9.22 9.35
CA MET A 84 3.47 -9.46 8.25
C MET A 84 4.09 -9.10 6.90
N MET A 85 4.86 -8.01 6.82
CA MET A 85 5.59 -7.62 5.62
C MET A 85 6.62 -8.70 5.23
N LEU A 86 7.43 -9.18 6.18
CA LEU A 86 8.41 -10.25 5.92
C LEU A 86 7.72 -11.55 5.47
N GLY A 87 6.63 -11.94 6.15
CA GLY A 87 5.81 -13.08 5.75
C GLY A 87 5.28 -12.94 4.33
N LEU A 88 4.75 -11.77 3.97
CA LEU A 88 4.23 -11.47 2.64
C LEU A 88 5.34 -11.52 1.56
N THR A 89 6.53 -11.03 1.88
CA THR A 89 7.68 -11.12 0.96
C THR A 89 8.08 -12.57 0.70
N TYR A 90 8.16 -13.40 1.74
CA TYR A 90 8.49 -14.81 1.63
C TYR A 90 7.43 -15.61 0.84
N ILE A 91 6.15 -15.36 1.11
CA ILE A 91 5.04 -15.93 0.34
C ILE A 91 5.16 -15.51 -1.13
N GLY A 92 5.50 -14.25 -1.40
CA GLY A 92 5.77 -13.77 -2.76
C GLY A 92 6.84 -14.55 -3.51
N GLU A 93 7.89 -14.98 -2.82
CA GLU A 93 8.96 -15.79 -3.42
C GLU A 93 8.50 -17.21 -3.76
N ILE A 94 7.67 -17.81 -2.89
CA ILE A 94 7.12 -19.16 -3.11
C ILE A 94 6.18 -19.18 -4.31
N PHE A 95 5.24 -18.24 -4.35
CA PHE A 95 4.21 -18.21 -5.40
C PHE A 95 4.71 -17.66 -6.74
N LYS A 96 5.86 -16.97 -6.76
CA LYS A 96 6.46 -16.31 -7.95
C LYS A 96 5.53 -15.35 -8.69
N GLU A 97 4.39 -15.02 -8.12
CA GLU A 97 3.36 -14.15 -8.67
C GLU A 97 3.14 -12.95 -7.74
N LEU A 98 3.37 -11.75 -8.27
CA LEU A 98 3.31 -10.51 -7.50
C LEU A 98 1.87 -10.00 -7.32
N SER A 99 1.00 -10.27 -8.28
CA SER A 99 -0.39 -9.78 -8.35
C SER A 99 -1.26 -10.32 -7.21
N TYR A 100 -1.28 -11.62 -6.99
CA TYR A 100 -2.11 -12.22 -5.94
C TYR A 100 -1.71 -11.75 -4.54
N VAL A 101 -0.41 -11.63 -4.33
CA VAL A 101 0.11 -11.31 -3.00
C VAL A 101 -0.04 -9.81 -2.69
N SER A 102 -0.11 -8.91 -3.69
CA SER A 102 -0.44 -7.50 -3.44
C SER A 102 -1.92 -7.30 -3.11
N MET A 103 -2.82 -8.20 -3.54
CA MET A 103 -4.24 -8.14 -3.21
C MET A 103 -4.54 -8.52 -1.75
N ILE A 104 -3.68 -9.29 -1.09
CA ILE A 104 -3.88 -9.77 0.29
C ILE A 104 -4.06 -8.59 1.27
N GLY A 105 -3.29 -7.51 1.11
CA GLY A 105 -3.41 -6.33 1.96
C GLY A 105 -4.78 -5.66 1.87
N GLN A 106 -5.37 -5.62 0.68
CA GLN A 106 -6.72 -5.06 0.47
C GLN A 106 -7.79 -5.99 1.07
N VAL A 107 -7.66 -7.29 0.88
CA VAL A 107 -8.58 -8.29 1.48
C VAL A 107 -8.51 -8.27 3.00
N TRP A 108 -7.34 -8.01 3.59
CA TRP A 108 -7.16 -7.85 5.04
C TRP A 108 -7.83 -6.58 5.59
N ALA A 109 -7.69 -5.46 4.86
CA ALA A 109 -8.25 -4.16 5.25
C ALA A 109 -9.79 -4.16 5.29
N LEU A 110 -10.43 -4.75 4.29
CA LEU A 110 -11.87 -4.68 4.06
C LEU A 110 -12.74 -5.10 5.27
N PRO A 111 -12.58 -6.30 5.87
CA PRO A 111 -13.44 -6.72 6.98
C PRO A 111 -13.30 -5.82 8.21
N LEU A 112 -12.09 -5.28 8.45
CA LEU A 112 -11.80 -4.41 9.58
C LEU A 112 -12.41 -3.01 9.39
N LEU A 113 -12.39 -2.49 8.17
CA LEU A 113 -13.06 -1.24 7.82
C LEU A 113 -14.58 -1.37 7.88
N ILE A 114 -15.14 -2.49 7.41
CA ILE A 114 -16.58 -2.77 7.52
C ILE A 114 -16.98 -2.80 9.01
N PHE A 115 -16.19 -3.47 9.84
CA PHE A 115 -16.45 -3.50 11.29
C PHE A 115 -16.43 -2.10 11.90
N LEU A 116 -15.41 -1.29 11.61
CA LEU A 116 -15.31 0.09 12.11
C LEU A 116 -16.44 1.01 11.61
N ASN A 117 -17.02 0.73 10.45
CA ASN A 117 -18.13 1.51 9.90
C ASN A 117 -19.49 1.15 10.52
N ILE A 118 -19.70 -0.12 10.86
CA ILE A 118 -20.98 -0.60 11.41
C ILE A 118 -21.09 -0.27 12.90
N VAL A 119 -19.99 -0.33 13.64
CA VAL A 119 -20.04 -0.19 15.10
C VAL A 119 -19.86 1.27 15.53
N ASN A 120 -20.76 1.75 16.39
CA ASN A 120 -20.68 3.09 16.97
C ASN A 120 -19.45 3.20 17.88
N THR A 121 -18.44 3.97 17.46
CA THR A 121 -17.15 4.09 18.14
C THR A 121 -17.23 4.62 19.57
N ASP A 122 -18.34 5.29 19.92
CA ASP A 122 -18.55 5.92 21.23
C ASP A 122 -19.05 4.94 22.30
N GLU A 123 -19.63 3.81 21.90
CA GLU A 123 -20.23 2.82 22.82
C GLU A 123 -19.34 1.59 23.05
N ILE A 124 -18.25 1.46 22.30
CA ILE A 124 -17.40 0.26 22.31
C ILE A 124 -16.42 0.29 23.49
N ASN A 125 -16.13 -0.89 24.03
CA ASN A 125 -15.01 -1.06 24.95
C ASN A 125 -13.70 -0.59 24.31
N ARG A 126 -13.02 0.36 24.99
CA ARG A 126 -11.74 0.96 24.59
C ARG A 126 -10.69 -0.05 24.13
N TRP A 127 -10.63 -1.22 24.78
CA TRP A 127 -9.71 -2.29 24.41
C TRP A 127 -10.08 -2.97 23.10
N LEU A 128 -11.38 -3.22 22.85
CA LEU A 128 -11.83 -3.82 21.60
C LEU A 128 -11.52 -2.90 20.42
N PHE A 129 -11.80 -1.61 20.56
CA PHE A 129 -11.45 -0.61 19.55
C PHE A 129 -9.94 -0.56 19.29
N TYR A 130 -9.13 -0.59 20.36
CA TYR A 130 -7.67 -0.68 20.25
C TYR A 130 -7.22 -1.92 19.45
N PHE A 131 -7.74 -3.10 19.77
CA PHE A 131 -7.37 -4.34 19.06
C PHE A 131 -7.70 -4.27 17.57
N VAL A 132 -8.88 -3.75 17.22
CA VAL A 132 -9.29 -3.63 15.81
C VAL A 132 -8.40 -2.66 15.05
N ILE A 133 -8.08 -1.50 15.64
CA ILE A 133 -7.18 -0.53 14.99
C ILE A 133 -5.77 -1.10 14.84
N ILE A 134 -5.24 -1.78 15.86
CA ILE A 134 -3.93 -2.43 15.74
C ILE A 134 -3.94 -3.47 14.62
N LEU A 135 -4.96 -4.32 14.58
CA LEU A 135 -5.07 -5.36 13.55
C LEU A 135 -5.21 -4.74 12.15
N LEU A 136 -5.88 -3.59 12.04
CA LEU A 136 -5.98 -2.80 10.82
C LEU A 136 -4.61 -2.25 10.42
N LEU A 137 -3.85 -1.69 11.36
CA LEU A 137 -2.51 -1.14 11.11
C LEU A 137 -1.42 -2.20 10.89
N MET A 138 -1.63 -3.43 11.36
CA MET A 138 -0.79 -4.59 11.05
C MET A 138 -0.98 -5.09 9.61
N TYR A 139 -1.76 -4.41 8.77
CA TYR A 139 -2.01 -4.83 7.40
C TYR A 139 -0.71 -5.10 6.64
N PRO A 140 -0.65 -6.19 5.86
CA PRO A 140 0.53 -6.52 5.07
C PRO A 140 0.58 -5.64 3.82
N ASN A 141 1.58 -4.76 3.74
CA ASN A 141 1.91 -4.06 2.50
C ASN A 141 3.29 -4.46 2.00
N ARG A 142 3.47 -4.44 0.69
CA ARG A 142 4.79 -4.40 0.08
C ARG A 142 5.23 -2.96 -0.05
N GLU A 143 6.00 -2.48 0.92
CA GLU A 143 6.74 -1.25 0.67
C GLU A 143 7.73 -1.49 -0.49
N HIS A 144 7.67 -0.63 -1.51
CA HIS A 144 8.43 -0.72 -2.76
C HIS A 144 9.96 -0.84 -2.59
N LYS A 145 10.48 -0.66 -1.38
CA LYS A 145 11.91 -0.75 -1.05
C LYS A 145 12.45 -2.18 -1.07
N ALA A 146 11.63 -3.20 -0.86
CA ALA A 146 12.08 -4.60 -0.86
C ALA A 146 12.38 -5.14 -2.28
N SER A 147 11.82 -4.55 -3.33
CA SER A 147 12.06 -4.97 -4.72
C SER A 147 13.45 -4.59 -5.26
N CYS A 148 14.21 -3.75 -4.56
CA CYS A 148 15.55 -3.35 -5.00
C CYS A 148 16.55 -4.52 -4.99
N CYS A 149 16.28 -5.60 -4.24
CA CYS A 149 17.21 -6.72 -4.14
C CYS A 149 17.11 -7.75 -5.29
N ARG A 150 16.17 -7.60 -6.24
CA ARG A 150 15.97 -8.59 -7.34
C ARG A 150 16.28 -8.08 -8.76
N TYR A 151 16.59 -6.81 -8.95
CA TYR A 151 16.96 -6.25 -10.27
C TYR A 151 18.43 -5.82 -10.40
N VAL A 152 19.34 -6.37 -9.58
CA VAL A 152 20.81 -6.17 -9.74
C VAL A 152 21.53 -7.41 -10.27
N HIS A 153 20.84 -8.55 -10.44
CA HIS A 153 21.42 -9.72 -11.09
C HIS A 153 20.38 -10.44 -11.96
N CYS A 154 20.27 -10.02 -13.22
CA CYS A 154 20.09 -10.85 -14.42
C CYS A 154 20.12 -9.97 -15.67
#